data_AF-H3BLQ8-F1
#
_entry.id   AF-H3BLQ8-F1
#
_cell.length_a   1.000
_cell.length_b   1.000
_cell.length_c   1.000
_cell.angle_alpha   90.00
_cell.angle_beta   90.00
_cell.angle_gamma   90.00
#
_symmetry.space_group_name_H-M   'P 1'
#
loop_
_entity.id
_entity.type
_entity.pdbx_description
1 polymer ?
#
loop_
_entity_poly.entity_id
_entity_poly.type
_entity_poly.pdbx_seq_one_letter_code
_entity_poly.pdbx_strand_id
1 'polypeptide(L)'
;WLFGMEEGRKQLAASAGFRRLVTVALHRGQRYAGMESIQAELSARVMELAPAGLPPQQQVPFLSVGGDIGVRTVQHQDHSALSGDYVIEDVQGEDRWYFRRLIFLSNRNVVQSEARLLKDTSHRETPLTLLVVGLGGGSLPLFVHDHFPKSRIDAVEIDPTMLEVATQWFGFSQSDRMKVHIADGLDYITSLAGEAPPHYDVIMFDVDSKDPTLGMSCPPPAFVDQVFLQKVKSILCHD
;
A
#
# COMPACT_ATOMS: atom_id res chain seq x y z
N TRP A 1 -2.75 8.70 -2.95
CA TRP A 1 -1.87 9.88 -3.08
C TRP A 1 -2.27 10.80 -4.25
N LEU A 2 -2.21 10.34 -5.52
CA LEU A 2 -2.38 11.18 -6.72
C LEU A 2 -3.64 12.08 -6.71
N PHE A 3 -4.80 11.56 -6.32
CA PHE A 3 -6.05 12.33 -6.30
C PHE A 3 -6.36 12.98 -4.93
N GLY A 4 -5.79 12.42 -3.86
CA GLY A 4 -6.10 12.78 -2.46
C GLY A 4 -5.27 13.94 -1.92
N MET A 5 -4.03 14.11 -2.39
CA MET A 5 -3.09 15.13 -1.91
C MET A 5 -2.95 16.30 -2.90
N GLU A 6 -2.58 17.48 -2.42
CA GLU A 6 -2.39 18.65 -3.27
C GLU A 6 -1.25 18.45 -4.27
N GLU A 7 -0.12 17.91 -3.81
CA GLU A 7 1.06 17.60 -4.63
C GLU A 7 0.71 16.59 -5.73
N GLY A 8 -0.02 15.54 -5.38
CA GLY A 8 -0.52 14.56 -6.36
C GLY A 8 -1.40 15.19 -7.43
N ARG A 9 -2.32 16.07 -7.02
CA ARG A 9 -3.20 16.79 -7.97
C ARG A 9 -2.42 17.76 -8.86
N LYS A 10 -1.37 18.41 -8.35
CA LYS A 10 -0.46 19.26 -9.14
C LYS A 10 0.30 18.44 -10.18
N GLN A 11 0.81 17.27 -9.80
CA GLN A 11 1.48 16.35 -10.74
C GLN A 11 0.52 15.85 -11.82
N LEU A 12 -0.71 15.49 -11.43
CA LEU A 12 -1.74 15.10 -12.39
C LEU A 12 -2.08 16.24 -13.36
N ALA A 13 -2.22 17.47 -12.86
CA ALA A 13 -2.48 18.64 -13.71
C ALA A 13 -1.35 18.90 -14.72
N ALA A 14 -0.09 18.77 -14.30
CA ALA A 14 1.07 18.96 -15.16
C ALA A 14 1.17 17.90 -16.27
N SER A 15 0.72 16.67 -16.02
CA SER A 15 0.78 15.54 -16.97
C SER A 15 -0.47 15.39 -17.84
N ALA A 16 -1.60 15.98 -17.44
CA ALA A 16 -2.88 15.82 -18.13
C ALA A 16 -2.92 16.44 -19.54
N GLY A 17 -2.03 17.39 -19.86
CA GLY A 17 -2.02 18.08 -21.16
C GLY A 17 -3.15 19.11 -21.34
N PHE A 18 -3.84 19.47 -20.25
CA PHE A 18 -4.92 20.47 -20.25
C PHE A 18 -4.57 21.67 -19.36
N ARG A 19 -5.12 22.84 -19.71
CA ARG A 19 -4.89 24.09 -18.94
C ARG A 19 -5.61 24.14 -17.59
N ARG A 20 -6.71 23.40 -17.47
CA ARG A 20 -7.53 23.31 -16.26
C ARG A 20 -7.85 21.85 -16.00
N LEU A 21 -7.77 21.45 -14.75
CA LEU A 21 -8.12 20.12 -14.28
C LEU A 21 -9.07 20.27 -13.09
N VAL A 22 -10.17 19.52 -13.10
CA VAL A 22 -11.08 19.41 -11.96
C VAL A 22 -11.00 17.98 -11.44
N THR A 23 -10.67 17.83 -10.17
CA THR A 23 -10.72 16.52 -9.49
C THR A 23 -12.03 16.44 -8.72
N VAL A 24 -12.85 15.44 -9.04
CA VAL A 24 -14.10 15.18 -8.33
C VAL A 24 -13.94 13.91 -7.51
N ALA A 25 -14.17 14.02 -6.20
CA ALA A 25 -14.17 12.88 -5.30
C ALA A 25 -15.60 12.55 -4.92
N LEU A 26 -16.02 11.32 -5.20
CA LEU A 26 -17.35 10.85 -4.82
C LEU A 26 -17.41 10.55 -3.33
N HIS A 27 -18.44 11.03 -2.66
CA HIS A 27 -18.72 10.68 -1.28
C HIS A 27 -19.13 9.20 -1.19
N ARG A 28 -18.73 8.51 -0.11
CA ARG A 28 -19.00 7.07 0.08
C ARG A 28 -20.49 6.69 0.08
N GLY A 29 -21.35 7.62 0.46
CA GLY A 29 -22.81 7.46 0.47
C GLY A 29 -23.49 7.73 -0.88
N GLN A 30 -22.79 8.29 -1.87
CA GLN A 30 -23.36 8.51 -3.19
C GLN A 30 -23.40 7.19 -3.97
N ARG A 31 -24.51 6.97 -4.67
CA ARG A 31 -24.74 5.79 -5.50
C ARG A 31 -25.07 6.25 -6.91
N TYR A 32 -24.40 5.64 -7.87
CA TYR A 32 -24.51 5.95 -9.29
C TYR A 32 -24.63 4.64 -10.06
N ALA A 33 -25.44 4.63 -11.11
CA ALA A 33 -25.63 3.44 -11.94
C ALA A 33 -24.43 3.16 -12.85
N GLY A 34 -23.70 4.21 -13.23
CA GLY A 34 -22.59 4.14 -14.17
C GLY A 34 -21.98 5.50 -14.44
N MET A 35 -20.84 5.53 -15.14
CA MET A 35 -20.09 6.76 -15.39
C MET A 35 -20.93 7.82 -16.12
N GLU A 36 -21.86 7.41 -16.98
CA GLU A 36 -22.81 8.30 -17.67
C GLU A 36 -23.67 9.12 -16.69
N SER A 37 -24.14 8.50 -15.60
CA SER A 37 -24.95 9.22 -14.60
C SER A 37 -24.15 10.29 -13.85
N ILE A 38 -22.87 10.03 -13.61
CA ILE A 38 -21.94 10.99 -13.00
C ILE A 38 -21.65 12.14 -13.98
N GLN A 39 -21.36 11.81 -15.24
CA GLN A 39 -21.12 12.81 -16.28
C GLN A 39 -22.33 13.71 -16.47
N ALA A 40 -23.54 13.15 -16.52
CA ALA A 40 -24.78 13.92 -16.67
C ALA A 40 -25.00 14.92 -15.53
N GLU A 41 -24.75 14.51 -14.28
CA GLU A 41 -24.87 15.40 -13.11
C GLU A 41 -23.81 16.53 -13.14
N LEU A 42 -22.56 16.19 -13.47
CA LEU A 42 -21.44 17.12 -13.37
C LEU A 42 -21.31 18.05 -14.59
N SER A 43 -21.81 17.65 -15.76
CA SER A 43 -21.56 18.36 -17.03
C SER A 43 -21.95 19.83 -16.96
N ALA A 44 -23.13 20.16 -16.41
CA ALA A 44 -23.57 21.55 -16.29
C ALA A 44 -22.60 22.39 -15.44
N ARG A 45 -22.14 21.84 -14.31
CA ARG A 45 -21.21 22.51 -13.39
C ARG A 45 -19.80 22.63 -13.95
N VAL A 46 -19.35 21.61 -14.67
CA VAL A 46 -18.06 21.66 -15.37
C VAL A 46 -18.09 22.74 -16.46
N MET A 47 -19.20 22.89 -17.17
CA MET A 47 -19.34 23.92 -18.21
C MET A 47 -19.40 25.35 -17.64
N GLU A 48 -19.89 25.56 -16.41
CA GLU A 48 -19.78 26.86 -15.71
C GLU A 48 -18.32 27.28 -15.48
N LEU A 49 -17.40 26.32 -15.36
CA LEU A 49 -15.96 26.56 -15.16
C LEU A 49 -15.15 26.56 -16.46
N ALA A 50 -15.81 26.34 -17.60
CA ALA A 50 -15.16 26.25 -18.90
C ALA A 50 -14.64 27.64 -19.34
N PRO A 51 -13.46 27.71 -19.99
CA PRO A 51 -12.93 28.99 -20.47
C PRO A 51 -13.82 29.62 -21.54
N ALA A 52 -13.89 30.96 -21.53
CA ALA A 52 -14.61 31.72 -22.55
C ALA A 52 -13.95 31.50 -23.93
N GLY A 53 -14.77 31.25 -24.96
CA GLY A 53 -14.28 31.02 -26.33
C GLY A 53 -14.03 29.57 -26.71
N LEU A 54 -14.46 28.60 -25.89
CA LEU A 54 -14.51 27.21 -26.34
C LEU A 54 -15.46 27.05 -27.54
N PRO A 55 -15.10 26.21 -28.53
CA PRO A 55 -15.97 25.94 -29.67
C PRO A 55 -17.36 25.47 -29.22
N PRO A 56 -18.43 25.84 -29.94
CA PRO A 56 -19.74 25.25 -29.73
C PRO A 56 -19.64 23.72 -29.80
N GLN A 57 -20.32 23.01 -28.89
CA GLN A 57 -20.35 21.54 -28.81
C GLN A 57 -19.06 20.85 -28.35
N GLN A 58 -18.04 21.59 -27.90
CA GLN A 58 -16.86 20.97 -27.29
C GLN A 58 -17.27 20.21 -26.01
N GLN A 59 -16.99 18.91 -25.97
CA GLN A 59 -17.15 18.10 -24.76
C GLN A 59 -15.89 18.19 -23.89
N VAL A 60 -16.09 18.35 -22.58
CA VAL A 60 -15.01 18.24 -21.59
C VAL A 60 -14.80 16.75 -21.28
N PRO A 61 -13.59 16.20 -21.46
CA PRO A 61 -13.34 14.79 -21.20
C PRO A 61 -13.44 14.48 -19.70
N PHE A 62 -14.07 13.35 -19.38
CA PHE A 62 -14.09 12.78 -18.04
C PHE A 62 -13.21 11.53 -18.02
N LEU A 63 -12.43 11.39 -16.96
CA LEU A 63 -11.55 10.24 -16.73
C LEU A 63 -11.82 9.68 -15.32
N SER A 64 -11.89 8.36 -15.20
CA SER A 64 -11.91 7.64 -13.92
C SER A 64 -10.72 6.70 -13.82
N VAL A 65 -10.32 6.39 -12.60
CA VAL A 65 -9.32 5.34 -12.34
C VAL A 65 -10.00 3.99 -12.52
N GLY A 66 -9.46 3.13 -13.38
CA GLY A 66 -10.01 1.79 -13.63
C GLY A 66 -11.16 1.72 -14.64
N GLY A 67 -11.60 2.85 -15.22
CA GLY A 67 -12.59 2.89 -16.30
C GLY A 67 -14.06 2.72 -15.89
N ASP A 68 -14.33 2.38 -14.62
CA ASP A 68 -15.69 2.29 -14.05
C ASP A 68 -15.79 3.05 -12.71
N ILE A 69 -16.88 2.83 -11.96
CA ILE A 69 -17.13 3.42 -10.63
C ILE A 69 -16.46 2.59 -9.52
N GLY A 70 -16.00 1.37 -9.85
CA GLY A 70 -15.59 0.34 -8.91
C GLY A 70 -16.77 -0.34 -8.21
N VAL A 71 -16.53 -1.56 -7.73
CA VAL A 71 -17.47 -2.28 -6.86
C VAL A 71 -17.03 -2.12 -5.41
N ARG A 72 -17.95 -1.70 -4.54
CA ARG A 72 -17.74 -1.55 -3.10
C ARG A 72 -18.93 -2.12 -2.33
N THR A 73 -18.67 -3.08 -1.46
CA THR A 73 -19.67 -3.68 -0.58
C THR A 73 -19.28 -3.43 0.86
N VAL A 74 -20.12 -2.70 1.60
CA VAL A 74 -19.91 -2.47 3.03
C VAL A 74 -20.17 -3.78 3.78
N GLN A 75 -19.17 -4.24 4.53
CA GLN A 75 -19.27 -5.42 5.39
C GLN A 75 -19.65 -5.01 6.82
N HIS A 76 -19.12 -3.89 7.30
CA HIS A 76 -19.39 -3.39 8.65
C HIS A 76 -19.17 -1.87 8.74
N GLN A 77 -19.93 -1.20 9.59
CA GLN A 77 -19.80 0.22 9.92
C GLN A 77 -20.06 0.40 11.40
N ASP A 78 -19.20 1.16 12.07
CA ASP A 78 -19.34 1.45 13.49
C ASP A 78 -18.49 2.68 13.87
N HIS A 79 -18.49 3.02 15.15
CA HIS A 79 -17.78 4.16 15.73
C HIS A 79 -16.74 3.71 16.76
N SER A 80 -15.50 4.19 16.60
CA SER A 80 -14.46 4.07 17.61
C SER A 80 -14.37 5.35 18.43
N ALA A 81 -14.39 5.25 19.76
CA ALA A 81 -14.21 6.39 20.65
C ALA A 81 -12.86 7.13 20.45
N LEU A 82 -11.85 6.45 19.87
CA LEU A 82 -10.53 7.02 19.61
C LEU A 82 -10.34 7.50 18.16
N SER A 83 -10.91 6.78 17.18
CA SER A 83 -10.63 7.00 15.76
C SER A 83 -11.80 7.61 14.98
N GLY A 84 -12.97 7.73 15.64
CA GLY A 84 -14.23 8.15 15.05
C GLY A 84 -14.89 7.05 14.23
N ASP A 85 -15.76 7.46 13.30
CA ASP A 85 -16.51 6.54 12.45
C ASP A 85 -15.57 5.77 11.50
N TYR A 86 -15.83 4.49 11.32
CA TYR A 86 -15.05 3.63 10.45
C TYR A 86 -15.93 2.70 9.62
N VAL A 87 -15.38 2.22 8.51
CA VAL A 87 -16.04 1.27 7.61
C VAL A 87 -15.08 0.14 7.25
N ILE A 88 -15.60 -1.07 7.28
CA ILE A 88 -14.99 -2.26 6.68
C ILE A 88 -15.74 -2.55 5.38
N GLU A 89 -15.01 -2.62 4.28
CA GLU A 89 -15.61 -2.80 2.96
C GLU A 89 -14.79 -3.74 2.09
N ASP A 90 -15.49 -4.53 1.29
CA ASP A 90 -14.89 -5.32 0.22
C ASP A 90 -14.94 -4.52 -1.07
N VAL A 91 -13.79 -4.36 -1.71
CA VAL A 91 -13.62 -3.69 -3.00
C VAL A 91 -13.10 -4.66 -4.03
N GLN A 92 -13.48 -4.45 -5.28
CA GLN A 92 -12.89 -5.16 -6.40
C GLN A 92 -11.69 -4.36 -6.91
N GLY A 93 -10.50 -4.97 -6.89
CA GLY A 93 -9.30 -4.44 -7.54
C GLY A 93 -9.19 -4.92 -8.98
N GLU A 94 -8.02 -4.69 -9.58
CA GLU A 94 -7.69 -5.18 -10.91
C GLU A 94 -7.77 -6.73 -10.96
N ASP A 95 -8.00 -7.28 -12.17
CA ASP A 95 -8.16 -8.73 -12.42
C ASP A 95 -9.29 -9.44 -11.65
N ARG A 96 -10.27 -8.68 -11.12
CA ARG A 96 -11.41 -9.17 -10.31
C ARG A 96 -11.02 -9.75 -8.95
N TRP A 97 -9.86 -9.35 -8.43
CA TRP A 97 -9.46 -9.73 -7.08
C TRP A 97 -10.24 -8.89 -6.09
N TYR A 98 -10.66 -9.51 -4.99
CA TYR A 98 -11.38 -8.79 -3.94
C TYR A 98 -10.44 -8.49 -2.79
N PHE A 99 -10.56 -7.29 -2.25
CA PHE A 99 -9.78 -6.82 -1.11
C PHE A 99 -10.73 -6.31 -0.03
N ARG A 100 -10.43 -6.62 1.22
CA ARG A 100 -11.11 -6.05 2.38
C ARG A 100 -10.31 -4.89 2.92
N ARG A 101 -10.95 -3.73 3.02
CA ARG A 101 -10.36 -2.48 3.51
C ARG A 101 -10.97 -2.07 4.83
N LEU A 102 -10.15 -1.57 5.75
CA LEU A 102 -10.57 -0.75 6.89
C LEU A 102 -10.24 0.72 6.60
N ILE A 103 -11.23 1.58 6.78
CA ILE A 103 -11.10 3.01 6.49
C ILE A 103 -11.72 3.83 7.63
N PHE A 104 -10.96 4.77 8.18
CA PHE A 104 -11.46 5.78 9.10
C PHE A 104 -12.07 6.94 8.31
N LEU A 105 -13.32 7.29 8.62
CA LEU A 105 -14.05 8.34 7.89
C LEU A 105 -13.55 9.75 8.23
N SER A 106 -12.77 9.89 9.30
CA SER A 106 -11.98 11.08 9.65
C SER A 106 -10.80 11.30 8.70
N ASN A 107 -10.28 10.24 8.05
CA ASN A 107 -9.17 10.32 7.09
C ASN A 107 -9.42 9.45 5.85
N ARG A 108 -10.39 9.87 5.03
CA ARG A 108 -10.96 9.10 3.91
C ARG A 108 -9.99 8.79 2.77
N ASN A 109 -8.89 9.54 2.69
CA ASN A 109 -7.89 9.41 1.63
C ASN A 109 -6.82 8.36 1.97
N VAL A 110 -6.91 7.74 3.15
CA VAL A 110 -5.98 6.73 3.63
C VAL A 110 -6.76 5.44 3.87
N VAL A 111 -6.36 4.37 3.18
CA VAL A 111 -6.78 3.02 3.54
C VAL A 111 -5.91 2.61 4.72
N GLN A 112 -6.53 2.33 5.87
CA GLN A 112 -5.78 2.01 7.08
C GLN A 112 -5.24 0.58 7.01
N SER A 113 -6.08 -0.38 6.58
CA SER A 113 -5.67 -1.76 6.32
C SER A 113 -6.31 -2.23 5.03
N GLU A 114 -5.59 -3.03 4.25
CA GLU A 114 -6.10 -3.72 3.08
C GLU A 114 -5.60 -5.17 3.09
N ALA A 115 -6.49 -6.12 2.87
CA ALA A 115 -6.14 -7.54 2.76
C ALA A 115 -6.83 -8.15 1.55
N ARG A 116 -6.09 -8.92 0.74
CA ARG A 116 -6.67 -9.70 -0.35
C ARG A 116 -7.55 -10.81 0.22
N LEU A 117 -8.78 -10.93 -0.28
CA LEU A 117 -9.68 -12.03 0.05
C LEU A 117 -9.31 -13.26 -0.78
N LEU A 118 -8.83 -14.29 -0.11
CA LEU A 118 -8.58 -15.60 -0.71
C LEU A 118 -9.88 -16.39 -0.77
N LYS A 119 -10.20 -16.94 -1.94
CA LYS A 119 -11.39 -17.80 -2.13
C LYS A 119 -11.21 -19.21 -1.56
N ASP A 120 -9.96 -19.58 -1.27
CA ASP A 120 -9.58 -20.89 -0.77
C ASP A 120 -8.72 -20.71 0.48
N THR A 121 -9.22 -21.23 1.61
CA THR A 121 -8.52 -21.27 2.89
C THR A 121 -7.80 -22.61 3.09
N SER A 122 -7.67 -23.44 2.04
CA SER A 122 -6.71 -24.53 2.09
C SER A 122 -5.36 -23.91 2.43
N HIS A 123 -4.88 -24.19 3.65
CA HIS A 123 -3.56 -23.75 4.09
C HIS A 123 -2.59 -24.34 3.09
N ARG A 124 -2.16 -23.53 2.12
CA ARG A 124 -1.20 -23.99 1.13
C ARG A 124 0.04 -24.30 1.92
N GLU A 125 0.37 -25.58 2.01
CA GLU A 125 1.67 -26.04 2.49
C GLU A 125 2.76 -25.74 1.44
N THR A 126 2.67 -24.60 0.77
CA THR A 126 3.67 -24.12 -0.17
C THR A 126 4.83 -23.55 0.64
N PRO A 127 6.07 -23.89 0.27
CA PRO A 127 7.23 -23.16 0.77
C PRO A 127 7.05 -21.65 0.59
N LEU A 128 7.51 -20.87 1.55
CA LEU A 128 7.42 -19.42 1.56
C LEU A 128 8.79 -18.84 1.90
N THR A 129 9.34 -17.98 1.05
CA THR A 129 10.59 -17.26 1.34
C THR A 129 10.25 -15.80 1.65
N LEU A 130 10.56 -15.36 2.87
CA LEU A 130 10.19 -14.05 3.42
C LEU A 130 11.45 -13.26 3.77
N LEU A 131 11.52 -12.01 3.30
CA LEU A 131 12.45 -11.01 3.80
C LEU A 131 11.72 -10.08 4.79
N VAL A 132 12.25 -9.92 5.99
CA VAL A 132 11.79 -8.90 6.96
C VAL A 132 12.91 -7.89 7.18
N VAL A 133 12.68 -6.63 6.87
CA VAL A 133 13.62 -5.55 7.22
C VAL A 133 13.11 -4.86 8.48
N GLY A 134 13.95 -4.83 9.51
CA GLY A 134 13.59 -4.47 10.89
C GLY A 134 13.28 -5.72 11.71
N LEU A 135 14.13 -6.04 12.68
CA LEU A 135 13.89 -7.16 13.60
C LEU A 135 13.12 -6.70 14.83
N GLY A 136 13.53 -5.57 15.43
CA GLY A 136 12.96 -5.10 16.69
C GLY A 136 13.05 -6.17 17.78
N GLY A 137 11.93 -6.53 18.40
CA GLY A 137 11.85 -7.63 19.37
C GLY A 137 11.80 -9.04 18.76
N GLY A 138 11.77 -9.16 17.43
CA GLY A 138 11.74 -10.44 16.71
C GLY A 138 10.38 -11.12 16.60
N SER A 139 9.30 -10.52 17.10
CA SER A 139 7.97 -11.14 17.17
C SER A 139 7.37 -11.44 15.80
N LEU A 140 7.48 -10.52 14.84
CA LEU A 140 6.96 -10.70 13.47
C LEU A 140 7.61 -11.89 12.75
N PRO A 141 8.95 -11.94 12.58
CA PRO A 141 9.58 -13.09 11.95
C PRO A 141 9.35 -14.38 12.77
N LEU A 142 9.40 -14.33 14.11
CA LEU A 142 9.15 -15.51 14.95
C LEU A 142 7.73 -16.07 14.76
N PHE A 143 6.71 -15.21 14.69
CA PHE A 143 5.34 -15.62 14.41
C PHE A 143 5.24 -16.37 13.07
N VAL A 144 5.87 -15.85 12.01
CA VAL A 144 5.86 -16.50 10.69
C VAL A 144 6.63 -17.83 10.74
N HIS A 145 7.74 -17.89 11.47
CA HIS A 145 8.51 -19.13 11.63
C HIS A 145 7.68 -20.24 12.29
N ASP A 146 6.92 -19.90 13.32
CA ASP A 146 6.18 -20.86 14.15
C ASP A 146 4.89 -21.34 13.48
N HIS A 147 4.21 -20.46 12.73
CA HIS A 147 2.91 -20.76 12.11
C HIS A 147 3.02 -21.24 10.66
N PHE A 148 4.16 -21.02 9.99
CA PHE A 148 4.41 -21.46 8.62
C PHE A 148 5.62 -22.40 8.61
N PRO A 149 5.42 -23.73 8.79
CA PRO A 149 6.53 -24.67 9.01
C PRO A 149 7.46 -24.85 7.79
N LYS A 150 6.99 -24.46 6.59
CA LYS A 150 7.77 -24.47 5.34
C LYS A 150 8.33 -23.09 4.97
N SER A 151 8.27 -22.11 5.87
CA SER A 151 8.85 -20.79 5.64
C SER A 151 10.38 -20.81 5.76
N ARG A 152 11.05 -19.99 4.96
CA ARG A 152 12.45 -19.56 5.10
C ARG A 152 12.43 -18.05 5.24
N ILE A 153 13.09 -17.54 6.28
CA ILE A 153 13.00 -16.15 6.69
C ILE A 153 14.41 -15.60 6.81
N ASP A 154 14.66 -14.52 6.09
CA ASP A 154 15.81 -13.65 6.26
C ASP A 154 15.31 -12.36 6.93
N ALA A 155 15.83 -12.06 8.12
CA ALA A 155 15.59 -10.81 8.81
C ALA A 155 16.83 -9.92 8.72
N VAL A 156 16.65 -8.63 8.43
CA VAL A 156 17.73 -7.65 8.34
C VAL A 156 17.54 -6.64 9.47
N GLU A 157 18.56 -6.48 10.30
CA GLU A 157 18.55 -5.56 11.45
C GLU A 157 19.80 -4.70 11.42
N ILE A 158 19.65 -3.39 11.61
CA ILE A 158 20.77 -2.45 11.56
C ILE A 158 21.53 -2.42 12.89
N ASP A 159 20.82 -2.63 14.02
CA ASP A 159 21.41 -2.60 15.36
C ASP A 159 21.63 -4.01 15.93
N PRO A 160 22.89 -4.49 16.04
CA PRO A 160 23.17 -5.80 16.62
C PRO A 160 22.66 -5.95 18.06
N THR A 161 22.47 -4.85 18.80
CA THR A 161 21.89 -4.85 20.15
C THR A 161 20.45 -5.36 20.12
N MET A 162 19.68 -5.04 19.08
CA MET A 162 18.29 -5.50 18.97
C MET A 162 18.20 -7.01 18.78
N LEU A 163 19.13 -7.62 18.03
CA LEU A 163 19.25 -9.08 17.94
C LEU A 163 19.58 -9.70 19.30
N GLU A 164 20.51 -9.10 20.05
CA GLU A 164 20.85 -9.57 21.40
C GLU A 164 19.63 -9.50 22.33
N VAL A 165 18.92 -8.37 22.34
CA VAL A 165 17.71 -8.17 23.16
C VAL A 165 16.61 -9.17 22.79
N ALA A 166 16.34 -9.35 21.49
CA ALA A 166 15.37 -10.32 21.00
C ALA A 166 15.69 -11.75 21.46
N THR A 167 16.96 -12.12 21.37
CA THR A 167 17.43 -13.47 21.73
C THR A 167 17.35 -13.70 23.24
N GLN A 168 17.79 -12.75 24.05
CA GLN A 168 17.86 -12.91 25.51
C GLN A 168 16.49 -12.77 26.20
N TRP A 169 15.63 -11.87 25.73
CA TRP A 169 14.45 -11.44 26.47
C TRP A 169 13.12 -11.75 25.80
N PHE A 170 13.12 -11.98 24.48
CA PHE A 170 11.90 -12.21 23.70
C PHE A 170 11.81 -13.61 23.07
N GLY A 171 12.72 -14.52 23.42
CA GLY A 171 12.69 -15.91 22.97
C GLY A 171 13.00 -16.09 21.49
N PHE A 172 13.59 -15.08 20.84
CA PHE A 172 14.00 -15.18 19.44
C PHE A 172 15.19 -16.15 19.29
N SER A 173 15.18 -16.95 18.23
CA SER A 173 16.33 -17.82 17.91
C SER A 173 16.46 -18.00 16.41
N GLN A 174 17.70 -17.98 15.93
CA GLN A 174 18.03 -18.34 14.55
C GLN A 174 17.99 -19.87 14.36
N SER A 175 17.67 -20.32 13.15
CA SER A 175 17.60 -21.74 12.77
C SER A 175 18.01 -21.93 11.32
N ASP A 176 17.82 -23.12 10.75
CA ASP A 176 18.02 -23.35 9.31
C ASP A 176 16.97 -22.64 8.44
N ARG A 177 15.85 -22.23 9.06
CA ARG A 177 14.74 -21.52 8.41
C ARG A 177 14.64 -20.05 8.81
N MET A 178 15.46 -19.58 9.74
CA MET A 178 15.45 -18.21 10.26
C MET A 178 16.88 -17.70 10.38
N LYS A 179 17.28 -16.75 9.52
CA LYS A 179 18.59 -16.10 9.57
C LYS A 179 18.43 -14.61 9.83
N VAL A 180 19.34 -14.05 10.61
CA VAL A 180 19.43 -12.60 10.84
C VAL A 180 20.74 -12.08 10.23
N HIS A 181 20.62 -11.04 9.44
CA HIS A 181 21.72 -10.31 8.81
C HIS A 181 21.83 -8.94 9.49
N ILE A 182 22.98 -8.68 10.12
CA ILE A 182 23.25 -7.35 10.70
C ILE A 182 23.74 -6.42 9.59
N ALA A 183 22.86 -5.57 9.08
CA ALA A 183 23.13 -4.67 7.97
C ALA A 183 22.08 -3.55 7.90
N ASP A 184 22.41 -2.47 7.18
CA ASP A 184 21.40 -1.52 6.72
C ASP A 184 20.50 -2.19 5.66
N GLY A 185 19.18 -2.03 5.81
CA GLY A 185 18.21 -2.65 4.93
C GLY A 185 18.25 -2.17 3.48
N LEU A 186 18.60 -0.90 3.25
CA LEU A 186 18.73 -0.32 1.91
C LEU A 186 19.95 -0.91 1.19
N ASP A 187 21.06 -1.03 1.92
CA ASP A 187 22.31 -1.59 1.40
C ASP A 187 22.17 -3.10 1.12
N TYR A 188 21.54 -3.84 2.04
CA TYR A 188 21.30 -5.28 1.89
C TYR A 188 20.42 -5.59 0.68
N ILE A 189 19.31 -4.86 0.49
CA ILE A 189 18.46 -5.05 -0.70
C ILE A 189 19.19 -4.64 -1.98
N THR A 190 20.04 -3.61 -1.91
CA THR A 190 20.83 -3.18 -3.06
C THR A 190 21.86 -4.21 -3.48
N SER A 191 22.52 -4.89 -2.54
CA SER A 191 23.48 -5.95 -2.86
C SER A 191 22.78 -7.16 -3.50
N LEU A 192 21.62 -7.56 -2.98
CA LEU A 192 20.83 -8.67 -3.53
C LEU A 192 20.38 -8.43 -4.97
N ALA A 193 19.98 -7.20 -5.32
CA ALA A 193 19.53 -6.85 -6.66
C ALA A 193 20.65 -6.89 -7.73
N GLY A 194 21.93 -6.91 -7.31
CA GLY A 194 23.09 -6.99 -8.20
C GLY A 194 23.58 -8.42 -8.51
N GLU A 195 23.10 -9.42 -7.78
CA GLU A 195 23.47 -10.83 -7.93
C GLU A 195 22.38 -11.62 -8.68
N ALA A 196 22.54 -12.93 -8.93
CA ALA A 196 21.43 -13.79 -9.36
C ALA A 196 20.48 -13.92 -8.16
N PRO A 197 19.40 -13.12 -8.07
CA PRO A 197 18.84 -12.78 -6.77
C PRO A 197 18.12 -13.98 -6.17
N PRO A 198 18.22 -14.23 -4.86
CA PRO A 198 17.18 -15.00 -4.19
C PRO A 198 15.85 -14.27 -4.42
N HIS A 199 14.86 -14.97 -4.95
CA HIS A 199 13.52 -14.42 -5.09
C HIS A 199 12.74 -14.67 -3.80
N TYR A 200 12.27 -13.59 -3.18
CA TYR A 200 11.38 -13.65 -2.04
C TYR A 200 9.93 -13.66 -2.51
N ASP A 201 9.10 -14.50 -1.91
CA ASP A 201 7.66 -14.49 -2.14
C ASP A 201 7.02 -13.28 -1.44
N VAL A 202 7.60 -12.84 -0.32
CA VAL A 202 7.11 -11.73 0.49
C VAL A 202 8.28 -10.89 1.01
N ILE A 203 8.12 -9.57 0.99
CA ILE A 203 9.06 -8.62 1.60
C ILE A 203 8.24 -7.73 2.54
N MET A 204 8.64 -7.67 3.81
CA MET A 204 8.03 -6.85 4.85
C MET A 204 9.03 -5.79 5.32
N PHE A 205 8.61 -4.53 5.34
CA PHE A 205 9.35 -3.44 5.96
C PHE A 205 8.67 -3.08 7.28
N ASP A 206 9.29 -3.46 8.38
CA ASP A 206 8.94 -3.09 9.75
C ASP A 206 10.06 -2.22 10.34
N VAL A 207 10.43 -1.19 9.58
CA VAL A 207 11.54 -0.29 9.90
C VAL A 207 11.03 1.04 10.42
N ASP A 208 11.67 1.56 11.46
CA ASP A 208 11.39 2.86 12.04
C ASP A 208 12.70 3.60 12.31
N SER A 209 12.88 4.78 11.72
CA SER A 209 14.00 5.66 12.02
C SER A 209 13.85 6.21 13.44
N LYS A 210 14.89 6.06 14.24
CA LYS A 210 14.97 6.67 15.57
C LYS A 210 15.40 8.13 15.54
N ASP A 211 15.58 8.72 14.35
CA ASP A 211 15.82 10.15 14.17
C ASP A 211 14.50 10.94 14.30
N PRO A 212 14.30 11.71 15.39
CA PRO A 212 13.08 12.46 15.63
C PRO A 212 12.94 13.70 14.72
N THR A 213 13.95 14.02 13.92
CA THR A 213 13.94 15.17 13.00
C THR A 213 13.27 14.85 11.65
N LEU A 214 13.02 13.58 11.36
CA LEU A 214 12.35 13.15 10.13
C LEU A 214 10.82 13.21 10.29
N GLY A 215 10.14 13.88 9.35
CA GLY A 215 8.68 13.99 9.34
C GLY A 215 7.92 12.68 9.05
N MET A 216 8.64 11.64 8.60
CA MET A 216 8.19 10.25 8.56
C MET A 216 9.31 9.38 9.10
N SER A 217 9.05 8.68 10.22
CA SER A 217 10.01 7.75 10.82
C SER A 217 9.78 6.31 10.35
N CYS A 218 8.53 5.91 10.10
CA CYS A 218 8.13 4.53 9.81
C CYS A 218 7.34 4.41 8.48
N PRO A 219 7.95 3.93 7.38
CA PRO A 219 9.40 3.75 7.20
C PRO A 219 10.10 5.09 6.86
N PRO A 220 11.44 5.15 6.96
CA PRO A 220 12.21 6.31 6.49
C PRO A 220 11.98 6.56 4.99
N PRO A 221 11.98 7.81 4.50
CA PRO A 221 11.63 8.13 3.11
C PRO A 221 12.40 7.37 2.04
N ALA A 222 13.65 6.99 2.31
CA ALA A 222 14.48 6.21 1.39
C ALA A 222 13.88 4.82 1.06
N PHE A 223 13.14 4.19 1.99
CA PHE A 223 12.50 2.88 1.76
C PHE A 223 11.30 2.95 0.81
N VAL A 224 10.78 4.15 0.54
CA VAL A 224 9.66 4.38 -0.39
C VAL A 224 10.08 5.18 -1.62
N ASP A 225 11.39 5.42 -1.79
CA ASP A 225 11.92 6.03 -3.00
C ASP A 225 11.67 5.12 -4.21
N GLN A 226 11.33 5.72 -5.35
CA GLN A 226 10.94 4.97 -6.53
C GLN A 226 12.08 4.09 -7.07
N VAL A 227 13.32 4.56 -7.03
CA VAL A 227 14.49 3.80 -7.50
C VAL A 227 14.73 2.61 -6.57
N PHE A 228 14.59 2.82 -5.27
CA PHE A 228 14.70 1.74 -4.30
C PHE A 228 13.59 0.69 -4.49
N LEU A 229 12.34 1.11 -4.66
CA LEU A 229 11.22 0.21 -4.91
C LEU A 229 11.37 -0.63 -6.18
N GLN A 230 12.09 -0.15 -7.21
CA GLN A 230 12.43 -0.98 -8.37
C GLN A 230 13.39 -2.12 -8.01
N LYS A 231 14.33 -1.90 -7.08
CA LYS A 231 15.22 -2.95 -6.57
C LYS A 231 14.46 -3.97 -5.73
N VAL A 232 13.53 -3.51 -4.89
CA VAL A 232 12.61 -4.38 -4.13
C VAL A 232 11.82 -5.26 -5.10
N LYS A 233 11.29 -4.67 -6.17
CA LYS A 233 10.56 -5.40 -7.22
C LYS A 233 11.42 -6.46 -7.90
N SER A 234 12.71 -6.19 -8.16
CA SER A 234 13.58 -7.17 -8.85
C SER A 234 13.91 -8.42 -8.03
N ILE A 235 13.80 -8.33 -6.70
CA ILE A 235 14.06 -9.46 -5.79
C ILE A 235 12.77 -10.15 -5.31
N LEU A 236 11.61 -9.71 -5.79
CA LEU A 236 10.33 -10.36 -5.51
C LEU A 236 10.05 -11.43 -6.59
N CYS A 237 9.46 -12.56 -6.20
CA CYS A 237 8.94 -13.55 -7.14
C CYS A 237 7.93 -12.88 -8.10
N HIS A 238 7.96 -13.24 -9.38
CA HIS A 238 6.92 -12.87 -10.33
C HIS A 238 5.78 -13.89 -10.24
N ASP A 239 4.57 -13.41 -9.93
CA ASP A 239 3.32 -14.16 -10.18
C ASP A 239 3.00 -14.21 -11.68
#